data_AF-A0A7Y5WVG3-F1
#
_entry.id   AF-A0A7Y5WVG3-F1
#
_cell.length_a   1.000
_cell.length_b   1.000
_cell.length_c   1.000
_cell.angle_alpha   90.00
_cell.angle_beta   90.00
_cell.angle_gamma   90.00
#
_symmetry.space_group_name_H-M   'P 1'
#
loop_
_entity.id
_entity.type
_entity.pdbx_description
1 polymer ?
#
loop_
_entity_poly.entity_id
_entity_poly.type
_entity_poly.pdbx_seq_one_letter_code
_entity_poly.pdbx_strand_id
1 'polypeptide(L)'
;MNARGVLRRIASMDPDELSFRLACEARKVTTRLQHAVRPPQWRRSDATRLLEPGAGDGVGHAIAALGGERWQDAHQRLARHFVTRASCWPLRARERDALVSRIADRFSGAAADATTRADRLTAGRFNLLGYRDLPCGSPPDWDLDVVHGRR
;
A
#
# COMPACT_ATOMS: atom_id res chain seq x y z
N MET A 1 29.06 9.69 21.42
CA MET A 1 29.96 9.37 20.28
C MET A 1 30.92 10.53 20.09
N ASN A 2 32.23 10.29 20.10
CA ASN A 2 33.24 11.35 19.97
C ASN A 2 33.37 11.84 18.52
N ALA A 3 33.42 13.17 18.31
CA ALA A 3 33.48 13.81 16.99
C ALA A 3 34.64 13.29 16.10
N ARG A 4 35.79 12.95 16.72
CA ARG A 4 36.94 12.36 16.03
C ARG A 4 36.65 10.99 15.41
N GLY A 5 35.82 10.16 16.05
CA GLY A 5 35.45 8.84 15.53
C GLY A 5 34.53 8.92 14.31
N VAL A 6 33.67 9.95 14.26
CA VAL A 6 32.79 10.23 13.12
C VAL A 6 33.61 10.72 11.93
N LEU A 7 34.52 11.67 12.14
CA LEU A 7 35.39 12.19 11.09
C LEU A 7 36.29 11.11 10.49
N ARG A 8 36.88 10.23 11.33
CA ARG A 8 37.70 9.11 10.84
C ARG A 8 36.89 8.13 9.99
N ARG A 9 35.64 7.87 10.38
CA ARG A 9 34.73 6.99 9.64
C ARG A 9 34.31 7.60 8.30
N ILE A 10 34.08 8.91 8.25
CA ILE A 10 33.77 9.63 7.02
C ILE A 10 35.00 9.60 6.10
N ALA A 11 36.19 9.87 6.63
CA ALA A 11 37.43 9.85 5.86
C ALA A 11 37.82 8.47 5.32
N SER A 12 37.37 7.38 5.97
CA SER A 12 37.59 6.01 5.50
C SER A 12 36.48 5.48 4.58
N MET A 13 35.46 6.28 4.29
CA MET A 13 34.29 5.85 3.54
C MET A 13 34.52 6.07 2.04
N ASP A 14 34.05 5.13 1.24
CA ASP A 14 34.08 5.24 -0.21
C ASP A 14 33.32 6.52 -0.67
N PRO A 15 33.85 7.30 -1.63
CA PRO A 15 33.17 8.48 -2.17
C PRO A 15 31.76 8.20 -2.70
N ASP A 16 31.53 7.04 -3.31
CA ASP A 16 30.22 6.63 -3.82
C ASP A 16 29.26 6.32 -2.67
N GLU A 17 29.77 5.69 -1.60
CA GLU A 17 28.98 5.44 -0.39
C GLU A 17 28.61 6.76 0.32
N LEU A 18 29.55 7.71 0.39
CA LEU A 18 29.33 9.04 0.95
C LEU A 18 28.27 9.82 0.17
N SER A 19 28.38 9.85 -1.15
CA SER A 19 27.40 10.55 -2.00
C SER A 19 26.02 9.92 -1.91
N PHE A 20 25.93 8.59 -1.89
CA PHE A 20 24.67 7.87 -1.71
C PHE A 20 24.03 8.17 -0.35
N ARG A 21 24.81 8.12 0.74
CA ARG A 21 24.32 8.44 2.08
C ARG A 21 23.87 9.89 2.20
N LEU A 22 24.63 10.83 1.64
CA LEU A 22 24.27 12.24 1.62
C LEU A 22 22.96 12.47 0.85
N ALA A 23 22.81 11.86 -0.34
CA ALA A 23 21.59 11.92 -1.12
C ALA A 23 20.39 11.32 -0.37
N CYS A 24 20.60 10.20 0.36
CA CYS A 24 19.57 9.60 1.19
C CYS A 24 19.15 10.50 2.35
N GLU A 25 20.10 11.08 3.10
CA GLU A 25 19.79 11.99 4.21
C GLU A 25 19.13 13.28 3.72
N ALA A 26 19.61 13.84 2.61
CA ALA A 26 18.98 14.98 1.95
C ALA A 26 17.52 14.66 1.57
N ARG A 27 17.26 13.50 0.95
CA ARG A 27 15.90 13.08 0.61
C ARG A 27 15.02 12.91 1.85
N LYS A 28 15.55 12.36 2.95
CA LYS A 28 14.81 12.23 4.22
C LYS A 28 14.42 13.59 4.79
N VAL A 29 15.37 14.53 4.86
CA VAL A 29 15.12 15.88 5.37
C VAL A 29 14.10 16.61 4.50
N THR A 30 14.27 16.56 3.17
CA THR A 30 13.33 17.18 2.23
C THR A 30 11.92 16.60 2.37
N THR A 31 11.79 15.26 2.46
CA THR A 31 10.49 14.61 2.66
C THR A 31 9.85 15.04 3.97
N ARG A 32 10.62 15.09 5.07
CA ARG A 32 10.10 15.54 6.38
C ARG A 32 9.62 16.99 6.35
N LEU A 33 10.40 17.88 5.74
CA LEU A 33 10.02 19.29 5.57
C LEU A 33 8.76 19.43 4.71
N GLN A 34 8.68 18.69 3.59
CA GLN A 34 7.48 18.65 2.76
C GLN A 34 6.25 18.19 3.56
N HIS A 35 6.38 17.11 4.33
CA HIS A 35 5.30 16.61 5.19
C HIS A 35 4.88 17.60 6.28
N ALA A 36 5.84 18.32 6.89
CA ALA A 36 5.56 19.30 7.94
C ALA A 36 4.89 20.57 7.40
N VAL A 37 5.32 21.06 6.23
CA VAL A 37 4.79 22.30 5.63
C VAL A 37 3.50 22.05 4.86
N ARG A 38 3.42 20.94 4.15
CA ARG A 38 2.28 20.59 3.31
C ARG A 38 2.00 19.10 3.44
N PRO A 39 1.27 18.67 4.50
CA PRO A 39 0.93 17.28 4.66
C PRO A 39 0.26 16.78 3.38
N PRO A 40 0.66 15.60 2.84
CA PRO A 40 0.10 15.09 1.60
C PRO A 40 -1.40 14.86 1.82
N GLN A 41 -2.20 15.68 1.17
CA GLN A 41 -3.64 15.51 1.15
C GLN A 41 -4.01 14.78 -0.12
N TRP A 42 -4.76 13.69 0.02
CA TRP A 42 -5.39 13.05 -1.12
C TRP A 42 -6.42 14.01 -1.73
N ARG A 43 -6.10 14.57 -2.91
CA ARG A 43 -7.04 15.39 -3.68
C ARG A 43 -7.51 14.57 -4.87
N ARG A 44 -8.83 14.34 -4.97
CA ARG A 44 -9.42 13.56 -6.08
C ARG A 44 -9.09 14.15 -7.45
N SER A 45 -8.90 15.47 -7.53
CA SER A 45 -8.47 16.19 -8.73
C SER A 45 -7.09 15.76 -9.24
N ASP A 46 -6.19 15.32 -8.33
CA ASP A 46 -4.83 14.94 -8.70
C ASP A 46 -4.80 13.55 -9.37
N ALA A 47 -5.89 12.78 -9.28
CA ALA A 47 -5.99 11.45 -9.86
C ALA A 47 -5.79 11.45 -11.38
N THR A 48 -6.19 12.51 -12.09
CA THR A 48 -5.99 12.62 -13.54
C THR A 48 -4.53 12.59 -13.94
N ARG A 49 -3.63 13.13 -13.09
CA ARG A 49 -2.19 13.15 -13.33
C ARG A 49 -1.51 11.81 -13.05
N LEU A 50 -2.18 10.93 -12.32
CA LEU A 50 -1.66 9.62 -11.93
C LEU A 50 -2.06 8.51 -12.90
N LEU A 51 -3.09 8.74 -13.72
CA LEU A 51 -3.62 7.75 -14.65
C LEU A 51 -2.94 7.90 -16.00
N GLU A 52 -2.43 6.78 -16.51
CA GLU A 52 -1.87 6.69 -17.86
C GLU A 52 -3.00 6.47 -18.88
N PRO A 53 -3.26 7.41 -19.82
CA PRO A 53 -4.35 7.28 -20.79
C PRO A 53 -4.26 6.01 -21.64
N GLY A 54 -3.03 5.55 -21.94
CA GLY A 54 -2.78 4.34 -22.73
C GLY A 54 -2.98 3.01 -21.97
N ALA A 55 -3.30 3.04 -20.67
CA ALA A 55 -3.46 1.81 -19.88
C ALA A 55 -4.72 1.00 -20.23
N GLY A 56 -5.60 1.54 -21.06
CA GLY A 56 -6.75 0.85 -21.65
C GLY A 56 -7.99 1.75 -21.73
N ASP A 57 -8.96 1.36 -22.57
CA ASP A 57 -10.14 2.18 -22.88
C ASP A 57 -10.93 2.62 -21.64
N GLY A 58 -11.03 1.74 -20.63
CA GLY A 58 -11.67 2.05 -19.36
C GLY A 58 -10.97 3.17 -18.57
N VAL A 59 -9.66 3.32 -18.71
CA VAL A 59 -8.86 4.38 -18.06
C VAL A 59 -9.05 5.70 -18.79
N GLY A 60 -9.05 5.70 -20.14
CA GLY A 60 -9.35 6.90 -20.93
C GLY A 60 -10.72 7.50 -20.60
N HIS A 61 -11.76 6.65 -20.51
CA HIS A 61 -13.09 7.10 -20.08
C HIS A 61 -13.12 7.60 -18.63
N ALA A 62 -12.36 6.98 -17.73
CA ALA A 62 -12.24 7.46 -16.35
C ALA A 62 -11.58 8.84 -16.29
N ILE A 63 -10.52 9.08 -17.05
CA ILE A 63 -9.85 10.40 -17.13
C ILE A 63 -10.81 11.46 -17.64
N ALA A 64 -11.58 11.18 -18.69
CA ALA A 64 -12.60 12.10 -19.19
C ALA A 64 -13.70 12.38 -18.16
N ALA A 65 -14.12 11.38 -17.39
CA ALA A 65 -15.08 11.56 -16.29
C ALA A 65 -14.50 12.39 -15.14
N LEU A 66 -13.24 12.20 -14.77
CA LEU A 66 -12.55 13.01 -13.76
C LEU A 66 -12.41 14.47 -14.20
N GLY A 67 -12.10 14.72 -15.47
CA GLY A 67 -12.02 16.08 -16.03
C GLY A 67 -13.35 16.84 -16.00
N GLY A 68 -14.47 16.13 -16.04
CA GLY A 68 -15.81 16.69 -15.87
C GLY A 68 -16.37 16.59 -14.44
N GLU A 69 -15.53 16.32 -13.44
CA GLU A 69 -15.91 16.15 -12.03
C GLU A 69 -16.98 15.06 -11.77
N ARG A 70 -17.15 14.12 -12.70
CA ARG A 70 -18.08 12.98 -12.60
C ARG A 70 -17.42 11.83 -11.83
N TRP A 71 -17.13 12.07 -10.55
CA TRP A 71 -16.35 11.18 -9.70
C TRP A 71 -16.87 9.74 -9.64
N GLN A 72 -18.20 9.56 -9.59
CA GLN A 72 -18.81 8.25 -9.51
C GLN A 72 -18.65 7.45 -10.82
N ASP A 73 -18.78 8.09 -11.98
CA ASP A 73 -18.54 7.45 -13.27
C ASP A 73 -17.06 7.07 -13.38
N ALA A 74 -16.14 7.98 -13.04
CA ALA A 74 -14.72 7.67 -13.00
C ALA A 74 -14.40 6.46 -12.11
N HIS A 75 -14.99 6.39 -10.91
CA HIS A 75 -14.83 5.26 -10.00
C HIS A 75 -15.33 3.96 -10.62
N GLN A 76 -16.53 3.95 -11.20
CA GLN A 76 -17.11 2.75 -11.83
C GLN A 76 -16.29 2.28 -13.04
N ARG A 77 -15.78 3.22 -13.86
CA ARG A 77 -14.91 2.92 -15.01
C ARG A 77 -13.60 2.28 -14.58
N LEU A 78 -12.95 2.83 -13.55
CA LEU A 78 -11.74 2.26 -12.97
C LEU A 78 -12.01 0.89 -12.35
N ALA A 79 -13.07 0.75 -11.55
CA ALA A 79 -13.45 -0.52 -10.94
C ALA A 79 -13.64 -1.61 -12.01
N ARG A 80 -14.38 -1.31 -13.08
CA ARG A 80 -14.56 -2.23 -14.20
C ARG A 80 -13.24 -2.58 -14.87
N HIS A 81 -12.40 -1.58 -15.16
CA HIS A 81 -11.09 -1.81 -15.77
C HIS A 81 -10.22 -2.76 -14.92
N PHE A 82 -10.14 -2.54 -13.60
CA PHE A 82 -9.33 -3.37 -12.72
C PHE A 82 -9.84 -4.82 -12.60
N VAL A 83 -11.15 -5.04 -12.74
CA VAL A 83 -11.74 -6.37 -12.76
C VAL A 83 -11.41 -7.10 -14.06
N THR A 84 -11.44 -6.42 -15.20
CA THR A 84 -11.33 -7.07 -16.52
C THR A 84 -9.91 -7.09 -17.10
N ARG A 85 -8.99 -6.26 -16.60
CA ARG A 85 -7.64 -6.12 -17.18
C ARG A 85 -6.85 -7.44 -17.16
N ALA A 86 -6.06 -7.65 -18.21
CA ALA A 86 -4.94 -8.57 -18.14
C ALA A 86 -3.87 -7.92 -17.25
N SER A 87 -3.35 -8.66 -16.27
CA SER A 87 -2.38 -8.13 -15.32
C SER A 87 -1.13 -9.00 -15.27
N CYS A 88 0.03 -8.34 -15.13
CA CYS A 88 1.31 -8.98 -14.82
C CYS A 88 1.39 -9.48 -13.37
N TRP A 89 0.43 -9.11 -12.51
CA TRP A 89 0.39 -9.59 -11.13
C TRP A 89 -0.06 -11.05 -11.07
N PRO A 90 0.51 -11.86 -10.14
CA PRO A 90 0.12 -13.26 -9.97
C PRO A 90 -1.37 -13.44 -9.64
N LEU A 91 -1.97 -12.49 -8.93
CA LEU A 91 -3.40 -12.46 -8.65
C LEU A 91 -4.11 -11.59 -9.68
N ARG A 92 -4.82 -12.24 -10.60
CA ARG A 92 -5.61 -11.56 -11.64
C ARG A 92 -7.07 -11.56 -11.24
N ALA A 93 -7.66 -10.37 -11.13
CA ALA A 93 -9.06 -10.21 -10.69
C ALA A 93 -10.05 -11.00 -11.56
N ARG A 94 -9.86 -11.00 -12.89
CA ARG A 94 -10.67 -11.78 -13.84
C ARG A 94 -10.65 -13.30 -13.62
N GLU A 95 -9.61 -13.81 -12.95
CA GLU A 95 -9.41 -15.24 -12.70
C GLU A 95 -9.79 -15.62 -11.26
N ARG A 96 -10.40 -14.70 -10.50
CA ARG A 96 -10.77 -14.90 -9.10
C ARG A 96 -11.61 -16.17 -8.90
N ASP A 97 -12.69 -16.35 -9.65
CA ASP A 97 -13.63 -17.45 -9.41
C ASP A 97 -13.00 -18.81 -9.72
N ALA A 98 -12.19 -18.87 -10.79
CA ALA A 98 -11.40 -20.04 -11.12
C ALA A 98 -10.33 -20.34 -10.06
N LEU A 99 -9.70 -19.31 -9.48
CA LEU A 99 -8.76 -19.47 -8.38
C LEU A 99 -9.45 -19.97 -7.11
N VAL A 100 -10.60 -19.40 -6.74
CA VAL A 100 -11.39 -19.85 -5.59
C VAL A 100 -11.79 -21.32 -5.74
N SER A 101 -12.27 -21.72 -6.93
CA SER A 101 -12.64 -23.11 -7.21
C SER A 101 -11.44 -24.05 -7.02
N ARG A 102 -10.29 -23.72 -7.61
CA ARG A 102 -9.06 -24.53 -7.43
C ARG A 102 -8.59 -24.62 -5.98
N ILE A 103 -8.74 -23.55 -5.19
CA ILE A 103 -8.41 -23.56 -3.77
C ILE A 103 -9.36 -24.50 -3.02
N ALA A 104 -10.66 -24.41 -3.28
CA ALA A 104 -11.66 -25.27 -2.65
C ALA A 104 -11.43 -26.76 -2.99
N ASP A 105 -11.12 -27.06 -4.24
CA ASP A 105 -10.83 -28.42 -4.70
C ASP A 105 -9.55 -28.99 -4.07
N ARG A 106 -8.51 -28.16 -3.91
CA ARG A 106 -7.21 -28.57 -3.38
C ARG A 106 -7.16 -28.63 -1.85
N PHE A 107 -7.91 -27.76 -1.18
CA PHE A 107 -7.85 -27.54 0.26
C PHE A 107 -9.27 -27.54 0.84
N SER A 108 -9.74 -28.73 1.23
CA SER A 108 -11.10 -28.93 1.74
C SER A 108 -11.45 -28.05 2.96
N GLY A 109 -10.47 -27.67 3.78
CA GLY A 109 -10.66 -26.78 4.93
C GLY A 109 -10.65 -25.27 4.62
N ALA A 110 -10.34 -24.86 3.39
CA ALA A 110 -10.04 -23.45 3.07
C ALA A 110 -11.22 -22.51 3.34
N ALA A 111 -12.46 -22.93 3.06
CA ALA A 111 -13.64 -22.10 3.30
C ALA A 111 -13.89 -21.87 4.80
N ALA A 112 -13.74 -22.92 5.62
CA ALA A 112 -13.92 -22.84 7.06
C ALA A 112 -12.82 -21.96 7.71
N ASP A 113 -11.57 -22.13 7.26
CA ASP A 113 -10.44 -21.31 7.69
C ASP A 113 -10.61 -19.84 7.31
N ALA A 114 -11.08 -19.56 6.09
CA ALA A 114 -11.34 -18.20 5.62
C ALA A 114 -12.46 -17.53 6.44
N THR A 115 -13.54 -18.27 6.73
CA THR A 115 -14.65 -17.80 7.56
C THR A 115 -14.17 -17.46 8.97
N THR A 116 -13.45 -18.39 9.61
CA THR A 116 -12.89 -18.18 10.95
C THR A 116 -11.98 -16.95 11.01
N ARG A 117 -11.18 -16.71 9.95
CA ARG A 117 -10.34 -15.51 9.86
C ARG A 117 -11.15 -14.24 9.64
N ALA A 118 -12.20 -14.28 8.81
CA ALA A 118 -13.09 -13.15 8.59
C ALA A 118 -13.83 -12.73 9.88
N ASP A 119 -14.29 -13.71 10.66
CA ASP A 119 -14.94 -13.47 11.95
C ASP A 119 -13.98 -12.78 12.93
N ARG A 120 -12.72 -13.25 13.01
CA ARG A 120 -11.67 -12.62 13.82
C ARG A 120 -11.39 -11.18 13.39
N LEU A 121 -11.24 -10.93 12.09
CA LEU A 121 -11.01 -9.59 11.56
C LEU A 121 -12.15 -8.64 11.93
N THR A 122 -13.39 -9.11 11.82
CA THR A 122 -14.59 -8.33 12.18
C THR A 122 -14.66 -8.06 13.68
N ALA A 123 -14.19 -9.02 14.50
CA ALA A 123 -14.03 -8.87 15.95
C ALA A 123 -12.81 -8.00 16.35
N GLY A 124 -12.09 -7.40 15.40
CA GLY A 124 -10.93 -6.56 15.68
C GLY A 124 -9.66 -7.35 16.03
N ARG A 125 -9.56 -8.60 15.57
CA ARG A 125 -8.42 -9.48 15.81
C ARG A 125 -7.64 -9.79 14.54
N PHE A 126 -6.33 -9.57 14.57
CA PHE A 126 -5.48 -9.60 13.38
C PHE A 126 -4.27 -10.52 13.54
N ASN A 127 -3.80 -11.07 12.42
CA ASN A 127 -2.49 -11.70 12.37
C ASN A 127 -1.49 -10.67 11.81
N LEU A 128 -0.47 -10.28 12.58
CA LEU A 128 0.51 -9.27 12.18
C LEU A 128 1.92 -9.80 12.40
N LEU A 129 2.76 -9.73 11.36
CA LEU A 129 4.21 -9.98 11.44
C LEU A 129 4.61 -11.30 12.15
N GLY A 130 3.79 -12.34 11.99
CA GLY A 130 4.02 -13.66 12.61
C GLY A 130 3.22 -13.91 13.89
N TYR A 131 2.74 -12.87 14.55
CA TYR A 131 1.79 -12.98 15.66
C TYR A 131 0.39 -13.28 15.15
N ARG A 132 -0.36 -14.08 15.91
CA ARG A 132 -1.72 -14.50 15.55
C ARG A 132 -2.72 -13.97 16.56
N ASP A 133 -3.91 -13.65 16.06
CA ASP A 133 -5.08 -13.30 16.87
C ASP A 133 -4.86 -12.09 17.82
N LEU A 134 -4.11 -11.08 17.38
CA LEU A 134 -3.82 -9.90 18.17
C LEU A 134 -5.05 -8.98 18.30
N PRO A 135 -5.39 -8.50 19.52
CA PRO A 135 -6.56 -7.66 19.74
C PRO A 135 -6.27 -6.19 19.37
N CYS A 136 -6.36 -5.85 18.09
CA CYS A 136 -6.13 -4.48 17.62
C CYS A 136 -7.34 -3.54 17.82
N GLY A 137 -8.51 -4.09 18.16
CA GLY A 137 -9.74 -3.32 18.37
C GLY A 137 -10.61 -3.23 17.11
N SER A 138 -11.84 -2.75 17.28
CA SER A 138 -12.81 -2.52 16.21
C SER A 138 -13.51 -1.16 16.43
N PRO A 139 -13.12 -0.08 15.71
CA PRO A 139 -12.08 -0.06 14.67
C PRO A 139 -10.66 -0.30 15.25
N PRO A 140 -9.71 -0.77 14.43
CA PRO A 140 -8.33 -0.98 14.87
C PRO A 140 -7.67 0.35 15.28
N ASP A 141 -6.95 0.34 16.39
CA ASP A 141 -6.03 1.42 16.74
C ASP A 141 -4.72 1.22 15.97
N TRP A 142 -4.59 1.92 14.83
CA TRP A 142 -3.44 1.78 13.94
C TRP A 142 -2.13 2.32 14.53
N ASP A 143 -2.21 3.14 15.59
CA ASP A 143 -1.04 3.67 16.28
C ASP A 143 -0.59 2.76 17.43
N LEU A 144 -1.42 1.79 17.84
CA LEU A 144 -1.10 0.87 18.94
C LEU A 144 -0.30 -0.35 18.46
N ASP A 145 0.94 -0.45 18.94
CA ASP A 145 1.68 -1.71 18.97
C ASP A 145 1.15 -2.58 20.12
N VAL A 146 0.18 -3.44 19.80
CA VAL A 146 -0.44 -4.40 20.73
C VAL A 146 0.52 -5.46 21.28
N VAL A 147 1.67 -5.69 20.64
CA VAL A 147 2.66 -6.66 21.10
C VAL A 147 3.50 -6.06 22.24
N HIS A 148 3.88 -4.79 22.11
CA HIS A 148 4.74 -4.10 23.07
C HIS A 148 4.01 -3.09 23.97
N GLY A 149 2.70 -2.87 23.74
CA GLY A 149 1.88 -1.90 24.46
C GLY A 149 2.28 -0.44 24.22
N ARG A 150 2.73 -0.09 23.01
CA ARG A 150 3.27 1.25 22.69
C ARG A 150 2.40 1.99 21.68
N ARG A 151 2.49 3.32 21.70
CA ARG A 151 1.99 4.24 20.67
C ARG A 151 3.13 5.09 20.12
#